data_AF-A0A7S0DUD0-F1
#
_entry.id   AF-A0A7S0DUD0-F1
#
_cell.length_a   1.000
_cell.length_b   1.000
_cell.length_c   1.000
_cell.angle_alpha   90.00
_cell.angle_beta   90.00
_cell.angle_gamma   90.00
#
_symmetry.space_group_name_H-M   'P 1'
#
loop_
_entity.id
_entity.type
_entity.pdbx_description
1 polymer ?
#
loop_
_entity_poly.entity_id
_entity_poly.type
_entity_poly.pdbx_seq_one_letter_code
_entity_poly.pdbx_strand_id
1 'polypeptide(L)'
;ASEDPRLKVLDKQWFEGKRVLDVGCNSGAVTIEIAAVFSPRHIMGVDIDPALVQKARMNLKWSAVKRSEESSQTGSNDQLDKPDTESANSKQENSKVDDNKPPTQPFRPLSVQSHRGSDVRANRGPVVSNLPDSDTHPFEFPFNCSFRKEDYTEDDDFDCFYDTILCLSVTKWVHFNHGDEGIKRLFDKVYKSLAPGGCFILEIQEWSSYKKKKSLTELFKKNVAAIRLRPEHFQEYLLKNVGFASVRSLRVPTGNSEGFHRPLLAFFK
;
A
#
# COMPACT_ATOMS: atom_id res chain seq x y z
N ALA A 1 12.46 2.94 7.49
CA ALA A 1 11.57 3.82 6.70
C ALA A 1 10.64 4.50 7.68
N SER A 2 10.36 5.78 7.48
CA SER A 2 9.29 6.47 8.22
C SER A 2 7.96 5.83 7.87
N GLU A 3 7.11 5.60 8.88
CA GLU A 3 5.73 5.12 8.74
C GLU A 3 4.94 5.93 7.70
N ASP A 4 4.12 5.27 6.88
CA ASP A 4 3.26 5.96 5.91
C ASP A 4 2.28 6.88 6.66
N PRO A 5 2.21 8.18 6.31
CA PRO A 5 1.42 9.13 7.08
C PRO A 5 -0.08 8.79 7.09
N ARG A 6 -0.58 7.99 6.14
CA ARG A 6 -1.98 7.55 6.11
C ARG A 6 -2.35 6.74 7.34
N LEU A 7 -1.45 5.95 7.91
CA LEU A 7 -1.75 5.15 9.10
C LEU A 7 -2.17 6.02 10.29
N LYS A 8 -1.66 7.26 10.40
CA LYS A 8 -1.97 8.18 11.50
C LYS A 8 -3.41 8.69 11.53
N VAL A 9 -4.13 8.56 10.41
CA VAL A 9 -5.51 9.03 10.28
C VAL A 9 -6.51 7.90 10.13
N LEU A 10 -6.01 6.67 9.94
CA LEU A 10 -6.82 5.46 9.91
C LEU A 10 -7.19 5.04 11.34
N ASP A 11 -8.42 4.58 11.51
CA ASP A 11 -8.91 4.10 12.80
C ASP A 11 -8.67 2.60 12.93
N LYS A 12 -7.86 2.19 13.92
CA LYS A 12 -7.50 0.79 14.16
C LYS A 12 -8.73 -0.12 14.27
N GLN A 13 -9.85 0.37 14.80
CA GLN A 13 -11.07 -0.43 14.98
C GLN A 13 -11.69 -0.92 13.66
N TRP A 14 -11.34 -0.29 12.53
CA TRP A 14 -11.78 -0.72 11.20
C TRP A 14 -10.97 -1.90 10.66
N PHE A 15 -9.87 -2.27 11.31
CA PHE A 15 -8.95 -3.29 10.83
C PHE A 15 -8.80 -4.42 11.85
N GLU A 16 -8.75 -4.13 13.15
CA GLU A 16 -8.48 -5.14 14.19
C GLU A 16 -9.47 -6.30 14.16
N GLY A 17 -8.97 -7.52 13.96
CA GLY A 17 -9.78 -8.73 13.83
C GLY A 17 -10.69 -8.77 12.58
N LYS A 18 -10.53 -7.84 11.63
CA LYS A 18 -11.36 -7.72 10.43
C LYS A 18 -10.75 -8.42 9.21
N ARG A 19 -11.60 -8.78 8.24
CA ARG A 19 -11.18 -9.15 6.88
C ARG A 19 -11.06 -7.89 6.04
N VAL A 20 -9.88 -7.67 5.49
CA VAL A 20 -9.54 -6.43 4.79
C VAL A 20 -9.11 -6.74 3.36
N LEU A 21 -9.54 -5.91 2.40
CA LEU A 21 -9.04 -5.91 1.03
C LEU A 21 -8.35 -4.58 0.75
N ASP A 22 -7.20 -4.61 0.08
CA ASP A 22 -6.50 -3.44 -0.43
C ASP A 22 -6.42 -3.49 -1.95
N VAL A 23 -7.30 -2.74 -2.61
CA VAL A 23 -7.40 -2.65 -4.06
C VAL A 23 -6.32 -1.72 -4.58
N GLY A 24 -5.47 -2.21 -5.49
CA GLY A 24 -4.34 -1.49 -6.04
C GLY A 24 -3.20 -1.33 -5.02
N CYS A 25 -2.82 -2.43 -4.36
CA CYS A 25 -1.87 -2.44 -3.25
C CYS A 25 -0.43 -2.04 -3.65
N ASN A 26 -0.13 -1.91 -4.95
CA ASN A 26 1.20 -1.66 -5.48
C ASN A 26 2.20 -2.70 -4.93
N SER A 27 3.34 -2.25 -4.39
CA SER A 27 4.36 -3.07 -3.76
C SER A 27 4.07 -3.36 -2.27
N GLY A 28 2.83 -3.16 -1.83
CA GLY A 28 2.32 -3.62 -0.54
C GLY A 28 2.72 -2.80 0.69
N ALA A 29 3.34 -1.63 0.53
CA ALA A 29 3.88 -0.87 1.67
C ALA A 29 2.83 -0.58 2.76
N VAL A 30 1.71 0.04 2.38
CA VAL A 30 0.60 0.35 3.33
C VAL A 30 -0.07 -0.93 3.81
N THR A 31 -0.30 -1.89 2.91
CA THR A 31 -0.92 -3.17 3.22
C THR A 31 -0.15 -3.91 4.33
N ILE A 32 1.18 -3.96 4.21
CA ILE A 32 2.09 -4.61 5.17
C ILE A 32 2.11 -3.85 6.50
N GLU A 33 2.15 -2.52 6.47
CA GLU A 33 2.11 -1.72 7.70
C GLU A 33 0.78 -1.90 8.45
N ILE A 34 -0.35 -1.90 7.76
CA ILE A 34 -1.67 -2.19 8.36
C ILE A 34 -1.70 -3.60 8.95
N ALA A 35 -1.20 -4.61 8.21
CA ALA A 35 -1.14 -5.99 8.70
C ALA A 35 -0.35 -6.12 10.02
N ALA A 36 0.76 -5.39 10.11
CA ALA A 36 1.66 -5.44 11.27
C ALA A 36 1.18 -4.62 12.47
N VAL A 37 0.52 -3.48 12.25
CA VAL A 37 0.19 -2.51 13.31
C VAL A 37 -1.26 -2.63 13.78
N PHE A 38 -2.19 -2.92 12.87
CA PHE A 38 -3.62 -2.95 13.18
C PHE A 38 -4.20 -4.36 13.36
N SER A 39 -3.39 -5.40 13.18
CA SER A 39 -3.75 -6.80 13.46
C SER A 39 -5.10 -7.22 12.87
N PRO A 40 -5.32 -7.07 11.55
CA PRO A 40 -6.49 -7.66 10.91
C PRO A 40 -6.48 -9.17 11.04
N ARG A 41 -7.67 -9.77 11.00
CA ARG A 41 -7.80 -11.23 10.88
C ARG A 41 -7.07 -11.68 9.62
N HIS A 42 -7.27 -10.97 8.52
CA HIS A 42 -6.50 -11.13 7.31
C HIS A 42 -6.65 -9.89 6.42
N ILE A 43 -5.55 -9.45 5.79
CA ILE A 43 -5.57 -8.44 4.73
C ILE A 43 -5.05 -9.03 3.42
N MET A 44 -5.86 -8.92 2.37
CA MET A 44 -5.49 -9.29 0.99
C MET A 44 -5.14 -8.02 0.21
N GLY A 45 -3.93 -7.93 -0.32
CA GLY A 45 -3.56 -6.91 -1.30
C GLY A 45 -3.71 -7.41 -2.73
N VAL A 46 -4.41 -6.67 -3.58
CA VAL A 46 -4.55 -7.00 -5.00
C VAL A 46 -3.98 -5.90 -5.88
N ASP A 47 -3.27 -6.29 -6.94
CA ASP A 47 -2.79 -5.38 -7.97
C ASP A 47 -2.83 -6.06 -9.34
N ILE A 48 -3.02 -5.25 -10.40
CA ILE A 48 -3.10 -5.76 -11.78
C ILE A 48 -1.71 -6.14 -12.31
N ASP A 49 -0.65 -5.53 -11.78
CA ASP A 49 0.73 -5.76 -12.23
C ASP A 49 1.36 -6.94 -11.45
N PRO A 50 1.65 -8.07 -12.12
CA PRO A 50 2.24 -9.23 -11.47
C PRO A 50 3.63 -8.95 -10.88
N ALA A 51 4.41 -8.02 -11.44
CA ALA A 51 5.72 -7.65 -10.92
C ALA A 51 5.60 -6.86 -9.60
N LEU A 52 4.60 -5.98 -9.48
CA LEU A 52 4.32 -5.28 -8.22
C LEU A 52 3.85 -6.25 -7.14
N VAL A 53 2.99 -7.22 -7.48
CA VAL A 53 2.56 -8.28 -6.57
C VAL A 53 3.75 -9.13 -6.10
N GLN A 54 4.65 -9.50 -7.01
CA GLN A 54 5.87 -10.22 -6.63
C GLN A 54 6.73 -9.39 -5.66
N LYS A 55 6.88 -8.09 -5.92
CA LYS A 55 7.60 -7.17 -5.05
C LYS A 55 6.92 -7.03 -3.68
N ALA A 56 5.58 -6.98 -3.63
CA ALA A 56 4.82 -6.95 -2.37
C ALA A 56 5.08 -8.20 -1.52
N ARG A 57 5.08 -9.38 -2.14
CA ARG A 57 5.42 -10.65 -1.45
C ARG A 57 6.86 -10.65 -0.91
N MET A 58 7.81 -10.10 -1.65
CA MET A 58 9.19 -9.94 -1.17
C MET A 58 9.29 -8.95 0.00
N ASN A 59 8.61 -7.81 -0.12
CA ASN A 59 8.57 -6.79 0.94
C ASN A 59 7.95 -7.34 2.23
N LEU A 60 6.92 -8.18 2.14
CA LEU A 60 6.32 -8.84 3.31
C LEU A 60 7.34 -9.76 4.01
N LYS A 61 8.05 -10.60 3.24
CA LYS A 61 9.10 -11.48 3.78
C LYS A 61 10.20 -10.69 4.49
N TRP A 62 10.70 -9.62 3.86
CA TRP A 62 11.74 -8.78 4.47
C TRP A 62 11.24 -8.03 5.71
N SER A 63 9.99 -7.58 5.70
CA SER A 63 9.39 -6.91 6.86
C SER A 63 9.24 -7.87 8.04
N ALA A 64 8.93 -9.14 7.79
CA ALA A 64 8.87 -10.19 8.81
C ALA A 64 10.23 -10.45 9.45
N VAL A 65 11.28 -10.62 8.63
CA VAL A 65 12.66 -10.81 9.10
C VAL A 65 13.08 -9.63 9.98
N LYS A 66 12.94 -8.42 9.46
CA LYS A 66 13.36 -7.20 10.16
C LYS A 66 12.69 -7.05 11.52
N ARG A 67 11.38 -7.31 11.63
CA ARG A 67 10.64 -7.21 12.90
C ARG A 67 11.04 -8.31 13.89
N SER A 68 11.38 -9.50 13.40
CA SER A 68 11.90 -10.57 14.27
C SER A 68 13.25 -10.19 14.88
N GLU A 69 14.15 -9.56 14.12
CA GLU A 69 15.44 -9.08 14.59
C GLU A 69 15.32 -7.95 15.63
N GLU A 70 14.42 -6.99 15.41
CA GLU A 70 14.12 -5.90 16.36
C GLU A 70 13.56 -6.43 17.70
N SER A 71 12.75 -7.48 17.66
CA SER A 71 12.23 -8.14 18.88
C SER A 71 13.31 -8.88 19.68
N SER A 72 14.31 -9.47 19.00
CA SER A 72 15.43 -10.16 19.66
C SER A 72 16.44 -9.20 20.31
N GLN A 73 16.56 -7.97 19.82
CA GLN A 73 17.46 -6.96 20.40
C GLN A 73 16.88 -6.23 21.62
N THR A 74 15.56 -6.21 21.79
CA THR A 74 14.88 -5.54 22.91
C THR A 74 14.74 -6.41 24.16
N GLY A 75 14.99 -7.72 24.06
CA GLY A 75 14.89 -8.68 25.18
C GLY A 75 16.16 -8.87 26.04
N SER A 76 17.24 -8.13 25.79
CA SER A 76 18.56 -8.38 26.40
C SER A 76 19.02 -7.39 27.48
N ASN A 77 18.17 -6.43 27.88
CA ASN A 77 18.53 -5.44 28.91
C ASN A 77 17.74 -5.65 30.22
N ASP A 78 17.94 -6.80 30.87
CA ASP A 78 17.77 -6.89 32.32
C ASP A 78 19.11 -6.53 32.98
N GLN A 79 19.04 -5.52 33.84
CA GLN A 79 20.17 -4.80 34.44
C GLN A 79 21.01 -5.67 35.38
N LEU A 80 22.34 -5.58 35.24
CA LEU A 80 23.30 -5.78 36.33
C LEU A 80 24.16 -4.51 36.44
N ASP A 81 24.18 -3.95 37.65
CA ASP A 81 24.76 -2.67 38.05
C ASP A 81 26.31 -2.58 37.95
N LYS A 82 26.77 -1.44 37.40
CA LYS A 82 27.95 -0.60 37.74
C LYS A 82 29.40 -1.15 37.62
N PRO A 83 30.46 -0.30 37.66
CA PRO A 83 30.54 1.18 37.78
C PRO A 83 31.45 1.90 36.74
N ASP A 84 31.45 3.21 36.87
CA ASP A 84 32.15 4.26 36.12
C ASP A 84 33.66 4.08 35.90
N THR A 85 34.15 4.54 34.75
CA THR A 85 35.50 5.15 34.65
C THR A 85 35.53 6.22 33.55
N GLU A 86 35.96 7.42 33.95
CA GLU A 86 36.28 8.55 33.08
C GLU A 86 37.53 8.25 32.22
N SER A 87 37.59 8.80 31.00
CA SER A 87 38.80 9.44 30.46
C SER A 87 38.54 10.19 29.15
N ALA A 88 39.30 11.27 28.98
CA ALA A 88 39.05 12.40 28.11
C ALA A 88 39.87 12.39 26.79
N ASN A 89 39.45 13.30 25.88
CA ASN A 89 40.19 13.92 24.75
C ASN A 89 40.50 13.02 23.53
N SER A 90 40.49 13.48 22.27
CA SER A 90 40.76 14.82 21.71
C SER A 90 40.29 15.01 20.25
N LYS A 91 39.82 16.23 19.94
CA LYS A 91 39.97 17.11 18.74
C LYS A 91 40.36 16.56 17.34
N GLN A 92 39.60 16.99 16.31
CA GLN A 92 40.01 17.85 15.14
C GLN A 92 38.82 17.91 14.12
N GLU A 93 38.19 19.05 13.83
CA GLU A 93 38.51 20.06 12.77
C GLU A 93 38.90 19.44 11.41
N ASN A 94 38.46 19.86 10.21
CA ASN A 94 37.58 20.91 9.69
C ASN A 94 37.48 20.65 8.16
N SER A 95 36.38 20.98 7.48
CA SER A 95 36.35 21.76 6.22
C SER A 95 35.05 21.63 5.42
N LYS A 96 34.61 22.81 4.99
CA LYS A 96 33.55 23.16 4.04
C LYS A 96 33.96 22.78 2.61
N VAL A 97 33.00 22.56 1.69
CA VAL A 97 32.83 23.32 0.43
C VAL A 97 31.41 23.03 -0.15
N ASP A 98 30.91 24.07 -0.78
CA ASP A 98 29.60 24.39 -1.35
C ASP A 98 29.27 23.72 -2.71
N ASP A 99 28.03 24.00 -3.16
CA ASP A 99 27.54 24.11 -4.55
C ASP A 99 26.88 22.92 -5.32
N ASN A 100 25.58 23.16 -5.61
CA ASN A 100 24.85 23.03 -6.90
C ASN A 100 24.60 21.65 -7.58
N LYS A 101 23.32 21.22 -7.51
CA LYS A 101 22.34 20.81 -8.57
C LYS A 101 22.86 20.30 -9.96
N PRO A 102 22.11 19.47 -10.74
CA PRO A 102 21.17 18.36 -10.51
C PRO A 102 21.59 17.06 -11.26
N PRO A 103 20.94 15.88 -11.10
CA PRO A 103 21.08 14.82 -12.09
C PRO A 103 19.89 14.77 -13.06
N THR A 104 20.22 15.08 -14.30
CA THR A 104 19.47 14.78 -15.52
C THR A 104 19.44 13.27 -15.82
N GLN A 105 18.27 12.79 -16.23
CA GLN A 105 17.98 11.51 -16.91
C GLN A 105 18.89 11.31 -18.15
N PRO A 106 19.13 10.09 -18.71
CA PRO A 106 18.06 9.13 -19.06
C PRO A 106 18.35 7.62 -18.97
N PHE A 107 17.25 6.87 -18.83
CA PHE A 107 17.10 5.44 -19.10
C PHE A 107 17.63 5.05 -20.49
N ARG A 108 18.38 3.94 -20.55
CA ARG A 108 18.57 3.12 -21.77
C ARG A 108 18.07 1.70 -21.51
N PRO A 109 17.39 1.06 -22.48
CA PRO A 109 16.93 -0.32 -22.36
C PRO A 109 18.10 -1.26 -22.62
N LEU A 110 18.33 -2.22 -21.72
CA LEU A 110 19.25 -3.32 -22.00
C LEU A 110 18.49 -4.43 -22.73
N SER A 111 18.90 -4.59 -23.99
CA SER A 111 18.55 -5.65 -24.91
C SER A 111 18.80 -7.04 -24.31
N VAL A 112 17.80 -7.90 -24.46
CA VAL A 112 17.85 -9.35 -24.22
C VAL A 112 18.83 -9.97 -25.22
N GLN A 113 19.86 -10.66 -24.72
CA GLN A 113 20.55 -11.69 -25.48
C GLN A 113 20.39 -13.03 -24.74
N SER A 114 19.78 -13.96 -25.46
CA SER A 114 19.51 -15.34 -25.07
C SER A 114 20.82 -16.13 -25.08
N HIS A 115 21.21 -16.73 -23.96
CA HIS A 115 22.06 -17.92 -23.94
C HIS A 115 21.46 -19.02 -23.06
N ARG A 116 21.34 -20.21 -23.65
CA ARG A 116 20.95 -21.48 -23.04
C ARG A 116 22.08 -21.99 -22.15
N GLY A 117 21.73 -22.67 -21.05
CA GLY A 117 22.56 -23.75 -20.49
C GLY A 117 22.82 -23.72 -18.99
N SER A 118 22.35 -24.79 -18.33
CA SER A 118 22.90 -25.47 -17.13
C SER A 118 22.88 -24.78 -15.75
N ASP A 119 22.08 -25.39 -14.87
CA ASP A 119 22.26 -25.64 -13.43
C ASP A 119 22.90 -24.55 -12.55
N VAL A 120 22.04 -23.84 -11.81
CA VAL A 120 22.44 -23.19 -10.55
C VAL A 120 21.40 -23.49 -9.47
N ARG A 121 21.85 -24.29 -8.49
CA ARG A 121 21.39 -24.38 -7.10
C ARG A 121 20.33 -23.33 -6.73
N ALA A 122 19.16 -23.82 -6.31
CA ALA A 122 18.16 -23.02 -5.62
C ALA A 122 18.80 -22.22 -4.48
N ASN A 123 18.92 -20.90 -4.67
CA ASN A 123 19.20 -19.96 -3.60
C ASN A 123 18.04 -20.05 -2.60
N ARG A 124 18.18 -20.90 -1.58
CA ARG A 124 17.42 -20.77 -0.35
C ARG A 124 17.84 -19.44 0.24
N GLY A 125 16.92 -18.47 0.23
CA GLY A 125 17.11 -17.22 0.98
C GLY A 125 17.39 -17.51 2.46
N PRO A 126 17.83 -16.52 3.25
CA PRO A 126 18.14 -16.72 4.65
C PRO A 126 16.97 -17.42 5.35
N VAL A 127 17.28 -18.55 5.99
CA VAL A 127 16.33 -19.33 6.78
C VAL A 127 15.97 -18.46 7.99
N VAL A 128 14.73 -17.99 8.05
CA VAL A 128 14.22 -17.16 9.14
C VAL A 128 13.82 -18.10 10.27
N SER A 129 14.71 -18.31 11.24
CA SER A 129 14.51 -19.30 12.32
C SER A 129 13.57 -18.83 13.44
N ASN A 130 13.11 -17.57 13.40
CA ASN A 130 12.40 -16.94 14.52
C ASN A 130 11.00 -16.41 14.14
N LEU A 131 10.39 -16.90 13.06
CA LEU A 131 8.99 -16.57 12.76
C LEU A 131 8.06 -17.41 13.64
N PRO A 132 6.90 -16.86 14.06
CA PRO A 132 5.87 -17.68 14.69
C PRO A 132 5.47 -18.85 13.77
N ASP A 133 5.02 -19.94 14.36
CA ASP A 133 4.50 -21.08 13.58
C ASP A 133 3.16 -20.69 12.96
N SER A 134 3.04 -20.84 11.64
CA SER A 134 1.83 -20.46 10.90
C SER A 134 0.62 -21.30 11.30
N ASP A 135 0.83 -22.53 11.79
CA ASP A 135 -0.26 -23.43 12.17
C ASP A 135 -0.89 -23.03 13.52
N THR A 136 -0.11 -22.41 14.40
CA THR A 136 -0.57 -21.96 15.73
C THR A 136 -0.98 -20.49 15.74
N HIS A 137 -0.39 -19.65 14.89
CA HIS A 137 -0.65 -18.21 14.83
C HIS A 137 -1.00 -17.70 13.40
N PRO A 138 -2.02 -18.25 12.73
CA PRO A 138 -2.34 -17.92 11.33
C PRO A 138 -2.83 -16.49 11.12
N PHE A 139 -3.26 -15.81 12.19
CA PHE A 139 -3.77 -14.44 12.16
C PHE A 139 -2.75 -13.40 12.67
N GLU A 140 -1.53 -13.83 12.97
CA GLU A 140 -0.45 -12.91 13.35
C GLU A 140 0.38 -12.52 12.13
N PHE A 141 1.03 -11.36 12.22
CA PHE A 141 1.96 -10.94 11.18
C PHE A 141 3.17 -11.89 11.14
N PRO A 142 3.63 -12.35 9.96
CA PRO A 142 3.23 -11.92 8.61
C PRO A 142 2.12 -12.75 7.95
N PHE A 143 1.58 -13.77 8.63
CA PHE A 143 0.65 -14.74 8.05
C PHE A 143 -0.76 -14.18 7.80
N ASN A 144 -1.13 -13.11 8.50
CA ASN A 144 -2.36 -12.37 8.26
C ASN A 144 -2.34 -11.46 7.02
N CYS A 145 -1.30 -11.54 6.18
CA CYS A 145 -1.15 -10.72 4.98
C CYS A 145 -0.83 -11.57 3.76
N SER A 146 -1.56 -11.38 2.67
CA SER A 146 -1.25 -12.03 1.40
C SER A 146 -1.49 -11.10 0.20
N PHE A 147 -0.97 -11.51 -0.97
CA PHE A 147 -1.04 -10.71 -2.19
C PHE A 147 -1.38 -11.57 -3.40
N ARG A 148 -2.23 -11.04 -4.29
CA ARG A 148 -2.68 -11.70 -5.53
C ARG A 148 -2.66 -10.73 -6.71
N LYS A 149 -2.34 -11.27 -7.90
CA LYS A 149 -2.55 -10.55 -9.16
C LYS A 149 -4.02 -10.64 -9.53
N GLU A 150 -4.67 -9.51 -9.71
CA GLU A 150 -6.10 -9.43 -10.02
C GLU A 150 -6.41 -8.11 -10.73
N ASP A 151 -7.26 -8.14 -11.75
CA ASP A 151 -7.97 -6.94 -12.19
C ASP A 151 -9.28 -6.87 -11.41
N TYR A 152 -9.30 -6.05 -10.37
CA TYR A 152 -10.45 -5.99 -9.49
C TYR A 152 -11.72 -5.52 -10.21
N THR A 153 -11.65 -4.91 -11.41
CA THR A 153 -12.83 -4.32 -12.07
C THR A 153 -13.56 -5.23 -13.06
N GLU A 154 -13.00 -6.40 -13.38
CA GLU A 154 -13.50 -7.24 -14.49
C GLU A 154 -14.19 -8.55 -14.04
N ASP A 155 -13.98 -9.02 -12.80
CA ASP A 155 -14.59 -10.25 -12.27
C ASP A 155 -15.62 -9.96 -11.15
N ASP A 156 -16.79 -10.60 -11.17
CA ASP A 156 -17.79 -10.54 -10.08
C ASP A 156 -17.64 -11.70 -9.08
N ASP A 157 -16.56 -12.47 -9.15
CA ASP A 157 -16.31 -13.56 -8.22
C ASP A 157 -15.89 -13.01 -6.86
N PHE A 158 -16.67 -13.36 -5.83
CA PHE A 158 -16.41 -13.00 -4.44
C PHE A 158 -15.91 -14.22 -3.66
N ASP A 159 -14.62 -14.25 -3.33
CA ASP A 159 -14.07 -15.30 -2.46
C ASP A 159 -14.66 -15.23 -1.04
N CYS A 160 -15.02 -14.02 -0.59
CA CYS A 160 -15.68 -13.75 0.68
C CYS A 160 -16.20 -12.30 0.75
N PHE A 161 -16.95 -11.97 1.80
CA PHE A 161 -17.22 -10.58 2.18
C PHE A 161 -16.06 -9.97 2.98
N TYR A 162 -15.80 -8.69 2.76
CA TYR A 162 -14.81 -7.92 3.52
C TYR A 162 -15.51 -6.98 4.50
N ASP A 163 -14.90 -6.77 5.66
CA ASP A 163 -15.39 -5.79 6.63
C ASP A 163 -14.87 -4.39 6.28
N THR A 164 -13.66 -4.31 5.72
CA THR A 164 -13.03 -3.07 5.26
C THR A 164 -12.39 -3.25 3.89
N ILE A 165 -12.60 -2.29 2.99
CA ILE A 165 -11.93 -2.23 1.69
C ILE A 165 -11.19 -0.91 1.57
N LEU A 166 -9.91 -0.96 1.23
CA LEU A 166 -9.07 0.18 0.90
C LEU A 166 -9.00 0.34 -0.62
N CYS A 167 -9.10 1.58 -1.10
CA CYS A 167 -8.85 1.94 -2.50
C CYS A 167 -8.10 3.27 -2.50
N LEU A 168 -6.78 3.19 -2.37
CA LEU A 168 -5.93 4.34 -2.11
C LEU A 168 -5.21 4.76 -3.39
N SER A 169 -5.55 5.93 -3.94
CA SER A 169 -4.89 6.46 -5.14
C SER A 169 -5.06 5.55 -6.38
N VAL A 170 -6.21 4.90 -6.52
CA VAL A 170 -6.49 3.96 -7.64
C VAL A 170 -7.47 4.52 -8.66
N THR A 171 -8.49 5.28 -8.23
CA THR A 171 -9.62 5.69 -9.07
C THR A 171 -9.19 6.35 -10.37
N LYS A 172 -8.19 7.24 -10.35
CA LYS A 172 -7.68 7.87 -11.59
C LYS A 172 -7.23 6.86 -12.64
N TRP A 173 -6.54 5.79 -12.23
CA TRP A 173 -6.03 4.78 -13.16
C TRP A 173 -7.15 3.94 -13.74
N VAL A 174 -8.18 3.62 -12.94
CA VAL A 174 -9.41 2.99 -13.44
C VAL A 174 -10.10 3.90 -14.46
N HIS A 175 -10.20 5.19 -14.15
CA HIS A 175 -10.79 6.21 -15.03
C HIS A 175 -10.05 6.31 -16.37
N PHE A 176 -8.71 6.28 -16.33
CA PHE A 176 -7.87 6.31 -17.53
C PHE A 176 -8.07 5.09 -18.43
N ASN A 177 -8.19 3.90 -17.86
CA ASN A 177 -8.31 2.66 -18.62
C ASN A 177 -9.74 2.38 -19.10
N HIS A 178 -10.75 2.65 -18.26
CA HIS A 178 -12.11 2.17 -18.47
C HIS A 178 -13.19 3.28 -18.45
N GLY A 179 -12.79 4.55 -18.31
CA GLY A 179 -13.72 5.69 -18.28
C GLY A 179 -14.69 5.63 -17.09
N ASP A 180 -15.81 6.35 -17.20
CA ASP A 180 -16.81 6.43 -16.14
C ASP A 180 -17.39 5.05 -15.79
N GLU A 181 -17.58 4.17 -16.77
CA GLU A 181 -18.13 2.83 -16.55
C GLU A 181 -17.22 1.97 -15.67
N GLY A 182 -15.90 2.09 -15.79
CA GLY A 182 -14.97 1.42 -14.89
C GLY A 182 -15.06 1.92 -13.44
N ILE A 183 -15.25 3.24 -13.25
CA ILE A 183 -15.46 3.81 -11.91
C ILE A 183 -16.76 3.29 -11.29
N LYS A 184 -17.84 3.27 -12.07
CA LYS A 184 -19.13 2.75 -11.60
C LYS A 184 -19.04 1.27 -11.24
N ARG A 185 -18.40 0.45 -12.08
CA ARG A 185 -18.14 -0.97 -11.79
C ARG A 185 -17.31 -1.16 -10.53
N LEU A 186 -16.22 -0.41 -10.38
CA LEU A 186 -15.39 -0.42 -9.18
C LEU A 186 -16.23 -0.16 -7.92
N PHE A 187 -17.01 0.93 -7.91
CA PHE A 187 -17.79 1.31 -6.73
C PHE A 187 -18.91 0.32 -6.42
N ASP A 188 -19.61 -0.19 -7.45
CA ASP A 188 -20.64 -1.22 -7.29
C ASP A 188 -20.04 -2.52 -6.73
N LYS A 189 -18.91 -2.99 -7.28
CA LYS A 189 -18.23 -4.19 -6.78
C LYS A 189 -17.72 -4.01 -5.35
N VAL A 190 -17.15 -2.86 -5.00
CA VAL A 190 -16.76 -2.55 -3.61
C VAL A 190 -17.96 -2.69 -2.68
N TYR A 191 -19.09 -2.07 -3.03
CA TYR A 191 -20.29 -2.12 -2.20
C TYR A 191 -20.83 -3.55 -2.06
N LYS A 192 -20.85 -4.34 -3.14
CA LYS A 192 -21.25 -5.76 -3.11
C LYS A 192 -20.29 -6.62 -2.29
N SER A 193 -18.99 -6.33 -2.34
CA SER A 193 -17.94 -7.06 -1.61
C SER A 193 -17.93 -6.78 -0.11
N LEU A 194 -18.51 -5.65 0.33
CA LEU A 194 -18.60 -5.30 1.75
C LEU A 194 -19.70 -6.07 2.47
N ALA A 195 -19.36 -6.58 3.66
CA ALA A 195 -20.33 -7.04 4.64
C ALA A 195 -21.27 -5.90 5.08
N PRO A 196 -22.49 -6.20 5.57
CA PRO A 196 -23.34 -5.19 6.21
C PRO A 196 -22.60 -4.44 7.33
N GLY A 197 -22.68 -3.11 7.36
CA GLY A 197 -21.91 -2.27 8.29
C GLY A 197 -20.42 -2.10 7.94
N GLY A 198 -19.98 -2.62 6.79
CA GLY A 198 -18.60 -2.54 6.33
C GLY A 198 -18.17 -1.13 5.93
N CYS A 199 -16.85 -0.92 5.88
CA CYS A 199 -16.22 0.37 5.63
C CYS A 199 -15.44 0.38 4.30
N PHE A 200 -15.72 1.35 3.43
CA PHE A 200 -14.93 1.63 2.25
C PHE A 200 -14.07 2.88 2.45
N ILE A 201 -12.75 2.71 2.40
CA ILE A 201 -11.79 3.79 2.59
C ILE A 201 -11.19 4.16 1.23
N LEU A 202 -11.41 5.40 0.82
CA LEU A 202 -11.12 5.90 -0.51
C LEU A 202 -10.19 7.11 -0.46
N GLU A 203 -9.12 7.07 -1.24
CA GLU A 203 -8.27 8.22 -1.53
C GLU A 203 -8.41 8.61 -3.01
N ILE A 204 -8.99 9.78 -3.26
CA ILE A 204 -9.33 10.24 -4.62
C ILE A 204 -8.26 11.20 -5.11
N GLN A 205 -7.68 10.96 -6.29
CA GLN A 205 -6.82 11.96 -6.93
C GLN A 205 -7.64 13.05 -7.63
N GLU A 206 -7.25 14.31 -7.42
CA GLU A 206 -7.94 15.47 -7.98
C GLU A 206 -7.89 15.52 -9.51
N TRP A 207 -8.89 16.17 -10.11
CA TRP A 207 -8.99 16.40 -11.56
C TRP A 207 -7.77 17.14 -12.14
N SER A 208 -7.15 18.02 -11.36
CA SER A 208 -5.91 18.72 -11.76
C SER A 208 -4.81 17.74 -12.20
N SER A 209 -4.74 16.57 -11.56
CA SER A 209 -3.75 15.52 -11.85
C SER A 209 -4.00 14.76 -13.16
N TYR A 210 -5.22 14.83 -13.73
CA TYR A 210 -5.59 14.19 -14.99
C TYR A 210 -5.01 14.93 -16.20
N LYS A 211 -4.62 16.20 -16.02
CA LYS A 211 -4.15 17.10 -17.08
C LYS A 211 -2.63 17.07 -17.28
N LYS A 212 -1.86 16.31 -16.47
CA LYS A 212 -0.40 16.22 -16.59
C LYS A 212 -0.04 15.32 -17.78
N LYS A 213 0.31 15.96 -18.91
CA LYS A 213 0.23 15.41 -20.28
C LYS A 213 1.47 14.73 -20.87
N LYS A 214 2.59 14.58 -20.14
CA LYS A 214 3.84 14.18 -20.82
C LYS A 214 3.94 12.71 -21.26
N SER A 215 2.98 11.83 -20.96
CA SER A 215 3.02 10.42 -21.41
C SER A 215 1.67 9.67 -21.42
N LEU A 216 0.55 10.33 -21.73
CA LEU A 216 -0.74 9.63 -21.82
C LEU A 216 -0.88 8.93 -23.17
N THR A 217 -1.25 7.65 -23.16
CA THR A 217 -1.60 6.88 -24.37
C THR A 217 -2.83 7.50 -25.06
N GLU A 218 -3.04 7.22 -26.35
CA GLU A 218 -4.24 7.71 -27.06
C GLU A 218 -5.54 7.22 -26.42
N LEU A 219 -5.53 5.99 -25.89
CA LEU A 219 -6.65 5.45 -25.10
C LEU A 219 -6.97 6.33 -23.89
N PHE A 220 -5.96 6.70 -23.10
CA PHE A 220 -6.16 7.54 -21.91
C PHE A 220 -6.67 8.92 -22.30
N LYS A 221 -6.15 9.53 -23.37
CA LYS A 221 -6.65 10.82 -23.87
C LYS A 221 -8.13 10.73 -24.25
N LYS A 222 -8.52 9.68 -24.99
CA LYS A 222 -9.91 9.44 -25.40
C LYS A 222 -10.82 9.28 -24.18
N ASN A 223 -10.45 8.43 -23.24
CA ASN A 223 -11.25 8.18 -22.05
C ASN A 223 -11.37 9.45 -21.18
N VAL A 224 -10.27 10.16 -20.94
CA VAL A 224 -10.28 11.40 -20.15
C VAL A 224 -11.16 12.47 -20.79
N ALA A 225 -11.15 12.60 -22.13
CA ALA A 225 -12.02 13.53 -22.84
C ALA A 225 -13.52 13.18 -22.72
N ALA A 226 -13.84 11.90 -22.50
CA ALA A 226 -15.21 11.41 -22.36
C ALA A 226 -15.75 11.43 -20.92
N ILE A 227 -14.92 11.73 -19.91
CA ILE A 227 -15.31 11.73 -18.49
C ILE A 227 -16.45 12.73 -18.24
N ARG A 228 -17.55 12.23 -17.67
CA ARG A 228 -18.67 13.01 -17.15
C ARG A 228 -18.74 12.96 -15.64
N LEU A 229 -18.51 11.78 -15.05
CA LEU A 229 -18.42 11.60 -13.61
C LEU A 229 -17.02 11.97 -13.11
N ARG A 230 -16.81 13.22 -12.73
CA ARG A 230 -15.51 13.69 -12.24
C ARG A 230 -15.24 13.31 -10.77
N PRO A 231 -13.95 13.29 -10.34
CA PRO A 231 -13.58 13.00 -8.95
C PRO A 231 -14.36 13.75 -7.89
N GLU A 232 -14.69 15.02 -8.12
CA GLU A 232 -15.44 15.88 -7.19
C GLU A 232 -16.87 15.38 -6.95
N HIS A 233 -17.42 14.56 -7.86
CA HIS A 233 -18.77 14.00 -7.77
C HIS A 233 -18.79 12.55 -7.25
N PHE A 234 -17.65 11.92 -7.00
CA PHE A 234 -17.60 10.52 -6.52
C PHE A 234 -18.29 10.34 -5.17
N GLN A 235 -18.10 11.28 -4.24
CA GLN A 235 -18.74 11.21 -2.92
C GLN A 235 -20.27 11.22 -3.03
N GLU A 236 -20.83 12.13 -3.84
CA GLU A 236 -22.27 12.18 -4.08
C GLU A 236 -22.78 10.89 -4.76
N TYR A 237 -22.04 10.39 -5.77
CA TYR A 237 -22.40 9.17 -6.48
C TYR A 237 -22.40 7.94 -5.55
N LEU A 238 -21.39 7.79 -4.68
CA LEU A 238 -21.31 6.71 -3.71
C LEU A 238 -22.50 6.70 -2.73
N LEU A 239 -22.94 7.89 -2.30
CA LEU A 239 -24.07 8.02 -1.37
C LEU A 239 -25.43 7.84 -2.07
N LYS A 240 -25.65 8.48 -3.23
CA LYS A 240 -26.96 8.54 -3.88
C LYS A 240 -27.23 7.40 -4.86
N ASN A 241 -26.20 6.89 -5.52
CA ASN A 241 -26.35 5.92 -6.61
C ASN A 241 -25.88 4.51 -6.22
N VAL A 242 -24.82 4.40 -5.42
CA VAL A 242 -24.30 3.09 -5.00
C VAL A 242 -25.00 2.58 -3.74
N GLY A 243 -25.27 3.46 -2.79
CA GLY A 243 -26.10 3.16 -1.61
C GLY A 243 -25.36 3.14 -0.27
N PHE A 244 -24.16 3.71 -0.18
CA PHE A 244 -23.51 3.90 1.12
C PHE A 244 -24.35 4.83 2.00
N ALA A 245 -24.56 4.44 3.26
CA ALA A 245 -25.42 5.16 4.20
C ALA A 245 -24.81 6.48 4.68
N SER A 246 -23.49 6.55 4.82
CA SER A 246 -22.80 7.76 5.30
C SER A 246 -21.35 7.83 4.84
N VAL A 247 -20.75 9.01 4.96
CA VAL A 247 -19.33 9.26 4.72
C VAL A 247 -18.73 10.07 5.86
N ARG A 248 -17.50 9.75 6.22
CA ARG A 248 -16.65 10.49 7.16
C ARG A 248 -15.38 10.93 6.43
N SER A 249 -15.15 12.25 6.38
CA SER A 249 -13.87 12.78 5.94
C SER A 249 -12.84 12.66 7.06
N LEU A 250 -11.73 12.01 6.78
CA LEU A 250 -10.59 11.89 7.70
C LEU A 250 -9.63 13.05 7.50
N ARG A 251 -8.79 13.29 8.51
CA ARG A 251 -7.77 14.33 8.43
C ARG A 251 -6.81 14.03 7.29
N VAL A 252 -6.25 15.09 6.71
CA VAL A 252 -5.19 14.97 5.72
C VAL A 252 -3.95 14.38 6.41
N PRO A 253 -3.37 13.28 5.90
CA PRO A 253 -2.13 12.75 6.41
C PRO A 253 -1.02 13.81 6.39
N THR A 254 -0.44 14.14 7.54
CA THR A 254 0.69 15.07 7.62
C THR A 254 2.00 14.32 7.48
N GLY A 255 2.77 14.61 6.42
CA GLY A 255 4.10 14.04 6.16
C GLY A 255 4.94 14.90 5.20
N ASN A 256 6.24 14.60 5.12
CA ASN A 256 7.24 15.37 4.35
C ASN A 256 7.21 15.13 2.83
N SER A 257 6.31 14.30 2.31
CA SER A 257 6.21 14.00 0.90
C SER A 257 5.26 14.97 0.19
N GLU A 258 5.79 15.83 -0.66
CA GLU A 258 4.98 16.66 -1.57
C GLU A 258 4.09 15.76 -2.45
N GLY A 259 2.75 15.95 -2.40
CA GLY A 259 1.81 15.31 -3.32
C GLY A 259 0.89 14.22 -2.75
N PHE A 260 0.97 13.92 -1.44
CA PHE A 260 0.08 12.99 -0.72
C PHE A 260 -0.79 13.66 0.34
N HIS A 261 -0.99 14.98 0.24
CA HIS A 261 -1.87 15.76 1.12
C HIS A 261 -3.32 15.71 0.65
N ARG A 262 -3.90 14.51 0.56
CA ARG A 262 -5.31 14.33 0.19
C ARG A 262 -6.11 13.78 1.36
N PRO A 263 -7.36 14.22 1.55
CA PRO A 263 -8.22 13.64 2.56
C PRO A 263 -8.54 12.18 2.18
N LEU A 264 -8.56 11.31 3.19
CA LEU A 264 -9.17 9.98 3.07
C LEU A 264 -10.65 10.09 3.39
N LEU A 265 -11.50 9.43 2.60
CA LEU A 265 -12.93 9.34 2.85
C LEU A 265 -13.27 7.92 3.30
N ALA A 266 -14.00 7.77 4.40
CA ALA A 266 -14.52 6.50 4.87
C ALA A 266 -16.03 6.46 4.66
N PHE A 267 -16.52 5.58 3.78
CA PHE A 267 -17.93 5.36 3.51
C PHE A 267 -18.42 4.12 4.25
N PHE A 268 -19.61 4.18 4.84
CA PHE A 268 -20.18 3.08 5.63
C PHE A 268 -21.41 2.52 4.93
N LYS A 269 -21.45 1.20 4.77
CA LYS A 269 -22.55 0.46 4.15
C LYS A 269 -23.68 0.23 5.16
#